data_AF-A0A137PCR4-F1
#
_entry.id   AF-A0A137PCR4-F1
#
_cell.length_a   1.000
_cell.length_b   1.000
_cell.length_c   1.000
_cell.angle_alpha   90.00
_cell.angle_beta   90.00
_cell.angle_gamma   90.00
#
_symmetry.space_group_name_H-M   'P 1'
#
loop_
_entity.id
_entity.type
_entity.pdbx_description
1 polymer ?
#
loop_
_entity_poly.entity_id
_entity_poly.type
_entity_poly.pdbx_seq_one_letter_code
_entity_poly.pdbx_strand_id
1 'polypeptide(L)'
;MKNFVLFFASLTYLQAWTIDLKIENKNNPNFFSREFYITVKSNSDGEAKNYCFSHNNKNYNCERAYKEVSNDEKFSISNLKCKESACKAIIELDSTEFNVEITCLRELNFNLNAIYNKNKNESCEVKRTLEI
;
A
#
# COMPACT_ATOMS: atom_id res chain seq x y z
N MET A 1 19.58 20.92 52.49
CA MET A 1 19.00 19.71 51.85
C MET A 1 18.13 20.19 50.70
N LYS A 2 18.67 20.25 49.48
CA LYS A 2 18.45 19.27 48.39
C LYS A 2 16.98 18.89 48.27
N ASN A 3 16.27 19.49 47.33
CA ASN A 3 15.16 18.88 46.61
C ASN A 3 15.20 19.39 45.17
N PHE A 4 16.04 18.71 44.40
CA PHE A 4 16.09 18.81 42.94
C PHE A 4 14.97 17.91 42.42
N VAL A 5 13.75 18.45 42.26
CA VAL A 5 12.66 17.72 41.62
C VAL A 5 12.85 17.85 40.12
N LEU A 6 13.64 16.94 39.55
CA LEU A 6 13.74 16.73 38.11
C LEU A 6 12.41 16.13 37.62
N PHE A 7 11.52 17.00 37.18
CA PHE A 7 10.40 16.62 36.32
C PHE A 7 10.98 16.30 34.93
N PHE A 8 11.60 15.13 34.79
CA PHE A 8 11.76 14.50 33.47
C PHE A 8 10.36 14.05 33.05
N ALA A 9 9.58 14.99 32.50
CA ALA A 9 8.54 14.62 31.57
C ALA A 9 9.25 13.97 30.39
N SER A 10 9.38 12.64 30.46
CA SER A 10 9.72 11.80 29.33
C SER A 10 8.67 12.07 28.26
N LEU A 11 8.98 13.03 27.37
CA LEU A 11 8.38 13.10 26.04
C LEU A 11 8.75 11.79 25.35
N THR A 12 7.96 10.74 25.60
CA THR A 12 7.82 9.63 24.68
C THR A 12 7.18 10.22 23.44
N TYR A 13 8.01 10.74 22.53
CA TYR A 13 7.63 10.97 21.16
C TYR A 13 7.29 9.59 20.59
N LEU A 14 6.02 9.20 20.68
CA LEU A 14 5.47 8.18 19.80
C LEU A 14 5.68 8.72 18.39
N GLN A 15 6.68 8.20 17.68
CA GLN A 15 6.95 8.61 16.31
C GLN A 15 5.88 7.96 15.44
N ALA A 16 4.75 8.65 15.30
CA ALA A 16 3.69 8.31 14.38
C ALA A 16 4.23 8.40 12.94
N TRP A 17 4.47 7.25 12.31
CA TRP A 17 4.92 7.22 10.92
C TRP A 17 3.70 7.19 10.01
N THR A 18 3.67 8.08 9.01
CA THR A 18 2.47 8.23 8.18
C THR A 18 2.75 7.80 6.76
N ILE A 19 1.85 6.97 6.24
CA ILE A 19 1.92 6.46 4.88
C ILE A 19 0.71 6.90 4.05
N ASP A 20 0.98 7.30 2.83
CA ASP A 20 -0.01 7.42 1.78
C ASP A 20 0.00 6.12 0.96
N LEU A 21 -1.14 5.45 0.93
CA LEU A 21 -1.35 4.19 0.25
C LEU A 21 -2.19 4.41 -0.99
N LYS A 22 -1.63 4.16 -2.17
CA LYS A 22 -2.35 4.27 -3.45
C LYS A 22 -2.50 2.91 -4.10
N ILE A 23 -3.73 2.51 -4.39
CA ILE A 23 -4.00 1.38 -5.31
C ILE A 23 -4.22 1.94 -6.70
N GLU A 24 -3.53 1.42 -7.73
CA GLU A 24 -3.86 1.69 -9.14
C GLU A 24 -4.30 0.40 -9.83
N ASN A 25 -5.37 0.49 -10.61
CA ASN A 25 -5.89 -0.64 -11.37
C ASN A 25 -5.86 -0.34 -12.86
N LYS A 26 -5.20 -1.22 -13.62
CA LYS A 26 -5.09 -1.11 -15.07
C LYS A 26 -5.56 -2.39 -15.74
N ASN A 27 -6.45 -2.23 -16.71
CA ASN A 27 -6.84 -3.31 -17.61
C ASN A 27 -5.87 -3.37 -18.80
N ASN A 28 -5.32 -4.53 -19.07
CA ASN A 28 -4.50 -4.78 -20.25
C ASN A 28 -5.28 -5.67 -21.23
N PRO A 29 -5.95 -5.09 -22.24
CA PRO A 29 -6.81 -5.84 -23.15
C PRO A 29 -6.05 -6.88 -23.98
N ASN A 30 -4.75 -6.69 -24.21
CA ASN A 30 -3.93 -7.63 -24.97
C ASN A 30 -3.66 -8.93 -24.21
N PHE A 31 -3.67 -8.88 -22.87
CA PHE A 31 -3.33 -10.03 -22.02
C PHE A 31 -4.51 -10.47 -21.13
N PHE A 32 -5.69 -9.86 -21.32
CA PHE A 32 -6.88 -10.06 -20.48
C PHE A 32 -6.55 -10.04 -18.99
N SER A 33 -5.63 -9.15 -18.61
CA SER A 33 -5.07 -9.11 -17.26
C SER A 33 -5.43 -7.81 -16.55
N ARG A 34 -5.44 -7.91 -15.23
CA ARG A 34 -5.65 -6.78 -14.33
C ARG A 34 -4.41 -6.56 -13.50
N GLU A 35 -3.81 -5.39 -13.61
CA GLU A 35 -2.63 -4.99 -12.85
C GLU A 35 -3.06 -4.17 -11.64
N PHE A 36 -2.61 -4.56 -10.46
CA PHE A 36 -2.76 -3.82 -9.21
C PHE A 36 -1.41 -3.31 -8.78
N TYR A 37 -1.32 -2.00 -8.53
CA TYR A 37 -0.14 -1.37 -7.99
C TYR A 37 -0.45 -0.87 -6.59
N ILE A 38 0.43 -1.11 -5.63
CA ILE A 38 0.44 -0.42 -4.35
C ILE A 38 1.65 0.52 -4.32
N THR A 39 1.41 1.79 -4.05
CA THR A 39 2.46 2.75 -3.72
C THR A 39 2.32 3.13 -2.26
N VAL A 40 3.43 3.06 -1.52
CA VAL A 40 3.55 3.52 -0.14
C VAL A 40 4.50 4.71 -0.17
N LYS A 41 4.03 5.87 0.24
CA LYS A 41 4.86 7.06 0.43
C LYS A 41 4.87 7.47 1.90
N SER A 42 6.06 7.60 2.46
CA SER A 42 6.28 8.02 3.85
C SER A 42 6.31 9.53 4.00
N ASN A 43 6.10 10.01 5.22
CA ASN A 43 6.33 11.41 5.59
C ASN A 43 7.82 11.79 5.63
N SER A 44 8.74 10.84 5.46
CA SER A 44 10.19 11.07 5.35
C SER A 44 10.71 11.06 3.92
N ASP A 45 9.83 11.34 2.94
CA ASP A 45 10.07 11.35 1.49
C ASP A 45 10.47 10.01 0.84
N GLY A 46 10.52 8.93 1.63
CA GLY A 46 10.69 7.57 1.13
C GLY A 46 9.45 7.06 0.38
N GLU A 47 9.65 6.42 -0.76
CA GLU A 47 8.61 5.82 -1.59
C GLU A 47 9.01 4.40 -2.02
N ALA A 48 8.06 3.46 -1.94
CA ALA A 48 8.18 2.13 -2.51
C ALA A 48 6.93 1.79 -3.32
N LYS A 49 7.10 1.02 -4.40
CA LYS A 49 6.00 0.57 -5.26
C LYS A 49 6.10 -0.93 -5.49
N ASN A 50 5.01 -1.65 -5.24
CA ASN A 50 4.89 -3.07 -5.52
C ASN A 50 3.66 -3.32 -6.43
N TYR A 51 3.63 -4.43 -7.15
CA TYR A 51 2.54 -4.71 -8.08
C TYR A 51 2.27 -6.20 -8.26
N CYS A 52 1.01 -6.57 -8.47
CA CYS A 52 0.64 -7.92 -8.89
C CYS A 52 -0.35 -7.88 -10.05
N PHE A 53 -0.44 -8.98 -10.81
CA PHE A 53 -1.37 -9.09 -11.94
C PHE A 53 -2.25 -10.33 -11.82
N SER A 54 -3.53 -10.17 -12.14
CA SER A 54 -4.48 -11.28 -12.27
C SER A 54 -4.60 -11.64 -13.75
N HIS A 55 -4.24 -12.86 -14.12
CA HIS A 55 -4.39 -13.37 -15.49
C HIS A 55 -5.80 -13.87 -15.81
N ASN A 56 -6.71 -13.91 -14.84
CA ASN A 56 -8.05 -14.44 -15.04
C ASN A 56 -9.11 -13.52 -14.44
N ASN A 57 -10.03 -13.04 -15.29
CA ASN A 57 -11.06 -12.06 -14.95
C ASN A 57 -12.14 -12.59 -14.01
N LYS A 58 -12.18 -13.89 -13.71
CA LYS A 58 -13.25 -14.45 -12.89
C LYS A 58 -13.16 -14.08 -11.41
N ASN A 59 -11.95 -13.97 -10.87
CA ASN A 59 -11.75 -13.78 -9.43
C ASN A 59 -10.94 -12.54 -9.06
N TYR A 60 -10.40 -11.77 -10.04
CA TYR A 60 -9.56 -10.58 -9.83
C TYR A 60 -8.60 -10.68 -8.63
N ASN A 61 -7.96 -11.84 -8.52
CA ASN A 61 -7.06 -12.16 -7.42
C ASN A 61 -5.63 -12.14 -7.96
N CYS A 62 -4.73 -11.46 -7.27
CA CYS A 62 -3.31 -11.59 -7.51
C CYS A 62 -2.53 -11.59 -6.23
N GLU A 63 -1.41 -12.30 -6.23
CA GLU A 63 -0.48 -12.34 -5.12
C GLU A 63 0.94 -12.15 -5.64
N ARG A 64 1.76 -11.44 -4.87
CA ARG A 64 3.19 -11.30 -5.11
C ARG A 64 3.93 -11.29 -3.78
N ALA A 65 4.77 -12.30 -3.60
CA ALA A 65 5.59 -12.45 -2.39
C ALA A 65 6.85 -11.56 -2.39
N TYR A 66 7.27 -11.03 -3.55
CA TYR A 66 8.49 -10.22 -3.65
C TYR A 66 8.45 -8.97 -2.77
N LYS A 67 9.61 -8.70 -2.18
CA LYS A 67 9.91 -7.53 -1.37
C LYS A 67 10.42 -6.40 -2.25
N GLU A 68 9.83 -5.23 -2.12
CA GLU A 68 10.26 -4.00 -2.79
C GLU A 68 10.68 -3.00 -1.70
N VAL A 69 11.91 -2.53 -1.75
CA VAL A 69 12.49 -1.60 -0.75
C VAL A 69 12.26 -0.16 -1.19
N SER A 70 12.05 0.75 -0.24
CA SER A 70 11.92 2.17 -0.51
C SER A 70 13.21 2.77 -1.08
N ASN A 71 13.07 3.84 -1.86
CA ASN A 71 14.20 4.60 -2.41
C ASN A 71 15.14 5.18 -1.35
N ASP A 72 14.66 5.38 -0.12
CA ASP A 72 15.44 5.84 1.04
C ASP A 72 15.89 4.69 1.96
N GLU A 73 15.61 3.44 1.57
CA GLU A 73 15.96 2.20 2.27
C GLU A 73 15.38 2.04 3.69
N LYS A 74 14.48 2.93 4.13
CA LYS A 74 13.93 2.90 5.50
C LYS A 74 12.82 1.87 5.69
N PHE A 75 12.11 1.50 4.63
CA PHE A 75 11.02 0.54 4.72
C PHE A 75 10.92 -0.32 3.47
N SER A 76 10.06 -1.33 3.52
CA SER A 76 9.80 -2.18 2.37
C SER A 76 8.37 -2.69 2.34
N ILE A 77 7.92 -3.09 1.15
CA ILE A 77 6.60 -3.64 0.89
C ILE A 77 6.77 -5.09 0.43
N SER A 78 6.11 -6.02 1.10
CA SER A 78 6.12 -7.44 0.73
C SER A 78 4.72 -8.04 0.76
N ASN A 79 4.58 -9.26 0.23
CA ASN A 79 3.36 -10.06 0.32
C ASN A 79 2.08 -9.33 -0.13
N LEU A 80 2.15 -8.64 -1.26
CA LEU A 80 1.00 -7.97 -1.86
C LEU A 80 -0.03 -9.01 -2.30
N LYS A 81 -1.26 -8.92 -1.79
CA LYS A 81 -2.40 -9.75 -2.16
C LYS A 81 -3.59 -8.85 -2.47
N CYS A 82 -4.07 -8.88 -3.70
CA CYS A 82 -5.26 -8.14 -4.09
C CYS A 82 -6.39 -9.08 -4.44
N LYS A 83 -7.60 -8.71 -4.03
CA LYS A 83 -8.86 -9.36 -4.38
C LYS A 83 -9.90 -8.28 -4.64
N GLU A 84 -10.46 -8.28 -5.85
CA GLU A 84 -11.50 -7.33 -6.27
C GLU A 84 -11.08 -5.86 -6.12
N SER A 85 -11.55 -5.15 -5.09
CA SER A 85 -11.22 -3.75 -4.78
C SER A 85 -10.36 -3.58 -3.53
N ALA A 86 -9.92 -4.67 -2.92
CA ALA A 86 -9.09 -4.67 -1.72
C ALA A 86 -7.70 -5.21 -2.00
N CYS A 87 -6.68 -4.58 -1.43
CA CYS A 87 -5.32 -5.10 -1.40
C CYS A 87 -4.79 -5.12 0.03
N LYS A 88 -4.07 -6.18 0.35
CA LYS A 88 -3.31 -6.37 1.59
C LYS A 88 -1.84 -6.41 1.26
N ALA A 89 -1.00 -5.84 2.10
CA ALA A 89 0.45 -5.92 2.00
C ALA A 89 1.07 -5.88 3.39
N ILE A 90 2.32 -6.32 3.48
CA ILE A 90 3.14 -6.14 4.68
C ILE A 90 4.08 -4.97 4.42
N ILE A 91 4.10 -4.01 5.34
CA ILE A 91 5.09 -2.95 5.38
C ILE A 91 6.04 -3.25 6.51
N GLU A 92 7.33 -3.41 6.21
CA GLU A 92 8.37 -3.61 7.21
C GLU A 92 9.12 -2.29 7.42
N LEU A 93 9.17 -1.82 8.66
CA LEU A 93 9.88 -0.62 9.09
C LEU A 93 10.62 -0.93 10.39
N ASP A 94 11.94 -0.72 10.42
CA ASP A 94 12.80 -0.98 11.59
C ASP A 94 12.56 -2.34 12.27
N SER A 95 12.41 -3.41 11.48
CA SER A 95 12.09 -4.79 11.91
C SER A 95 10.68 -4.99 12.49
N THR A 96 9.81 -3.98 12.42
CA THR A 96 8.40 -4.08 12.78
C THR A 96 7.58 -4.31 11.52
N GLU A 97 6.68 -5.29 11.55
CA GLU A 97 5.79 -5.62 10.44
C GLU A 97 4.39 -5.02 10.65
N PHE A 98 3.93 -4.24 9.68
CA PHE A 98 2.59 -3.67 9.64
C PHE A 98 1.79 -4.33 8.53
N ASN A 99 0.76 -5.08 8.92
CA ASN A 99 -0.20 -5.63 7.97
C ASN A 99 -1.20 -4.54 7.59
N VAL A 100 -1.08 -4.02 6.37
CA VAL A 100 -1.96 -2.96 5.87
C VAL A 100 -2.99 -3.53 4.91
N GLU A 101 -4.22 -3.03 5.03
CA GLU A 101 -5.32 -3.32 4.12
C GLU A 101 -5.95 -2.02 3.64
N ILE A 102 -6.13 -1.93 2.32
CA ILE A 102 -6.77 -0.82 1.65
C ILE A 102 -7.93 -1.40 0.85
N THR A 103 -9.09 -0.78 0.99
CA THR A 103 -10.29 -1.15 0.24
C THR A 103 -10.81 0.08 -0.48
N CYS A 104 -10.91 0.01 -1.81
CA CYS A 104 -11.53 1.08 -2.57
C CYS A 104 -13.07 0.96 -2.45
N LEU A 105 -13.72 2.00 -1.91
CA LEU A 105 -15.19 2.04 -1.67
C LEU A 105 -16.02 2.04 -2.96
N ARG A 106 -15.42 2.46 -4.07
CA ARG A 106 -16.00 2.22 -5.40
C ARG A 106 -15.39 0.92 -5.90
N GLU A 107 -16.25 -0.04 -6.23
CA GLU A 107 -15.81 -1.17 -7.06
C GLU A 107 -15.09 -0.58 -8.26
N LEU A 108 -13.86 -1.04 -8.47
CA LEU A 108 -13.10 -0.66 -9.64
C LEU A 108 -13.82 -1.30 -10.83
N ASN A 109 -14.83 -0.62 -11.38
CA ASN A 109 -15.84 -1.24 -12.23
C ASN A 109 -15.40 -1.12 -13.69
N PHE A 110 -14.71 -2.15 -14.15
CA PHE A 110 -14.31 -2.29 -15.54
C PHE A 110 -15.33 -3.21 -16.21
N ASN A 111 -16.34 -2.61 -16.84
CA ASN A 111 -17.23 -3.36 -17.72
C ASN A 111 -16.42 -3.88 -18.92
N LEU A 112 -16.13 -5.18 -18.92
CA LEU A 112 -15.33 -5.88 -19.95
C LEU A 112 -16.03 -5.94 -21.31
N ASN A 113 -17.36 -5.72 -21.38
CA ASN A 113 -18.09 -5.69 -22.64
C ASN A 113 -17.90 -4.37 -23.41
N ALA A 114 -17.23 -3.39 -22.82
CA ALA A 114 -16.77 -2.22 -23.55
C ALA A 114 -15.47 -2.55 -24.29
N ILE A 115 -15.60 -3.36 -25.34
CA ILE A 115 -14.55 -3.91 -26.24
C ILE A 115 -13.66 -2.82 -26.90
N TYR A 116 -13.92 -1.53 -26.63
CA TYR A 116 -13.19 -0.38 -27.17
C TYR A 116 -12.60 0.57 -26.12
N ASN A 117 -12.59 0.21 -24.83
CA ASN A 117 -12.15 1.16 -23.81
C ASN A 117 -10.63 1.24 -23.68
N LYS A 118 -10.11 2.44 -23.95
CA LYS A 118 -8.79 2.96 -23.57
C LYS A 118 -8.34 2.41 -22.22
N ASN A 119 -7.01 2.25 -22.04
CA ASN A 119 -6.39 2.04 -20.73
C ASN A 119 -7.06 2.96 -19.70
N LYS A 120 -7.92 2.39 -18.87
CA LYS A 120 -8.60 3.11 -17.80
C LYS A 120 -7.79 2.82 -16.55
N ASN A 121 -7.32 3.90 -15.93
CA ASN A 121 -6.62 3.85 -14.67
C ASN A 121 -7.59 4.37 -13.62
N GLU A 122 -7.82 3.57 -12.59
CA GLU A 122 -8.57 4.00 -11.41
C GLU A 122 -7.63 3.93 -10.21
N SER A 123 -7.68 4.95 -9.36
CA SER A 123 -6.87 4.98 -8.15
C SER A 123 -7.69 5.30 -6.92
N CYS A 124 -7.32 4.68 -5.79
CA CYS A 124 -7.82 5.06 -4.47
C CYS A 124 -6.65 5.29 -3.53
N GLU A 125 -6.77 6.32 -2.70
CA GLU A 125 -5.71 6.78 -1.79
C GLU A 125 -6.23 6.77 -0.36
N VAL A 126 -5.45 6.21 0.56
CA VAL A 126 -5.74 6.18 1.99
C VAL A 126 -4.49 6.55 2.76
N LYS A 127 -4.65 7.48 3.70
CA LYS A 127 -3.59 7.86 4.64
C LYS A 127 -3.72 7.04 5.92
N ARG A 128 -2.62 6.43 6.38
CA ARG A 128 -2.57 5.65 7.63
C ARG A 128 -1.42 6.13 8.51
N THR A 129 -1.66 6.12 9.81
CA THR A 129 -0.63 6.32 10.82
C THR A 129 -0.26 4.96 11.40
N LEU A 130 1.03 4.68 11.44
CA LEU A 130 1.62 3.52 12.08
C LEU A 130 2.22 3.98 13.41
N GLU A 131 1.81 3.32 14.49
CA GLU A 131 2.37 3.53 15.82
C GLU A 131 3.57 2.59 15.99
N ILE A 132 4.74 3.17 16.24
CA ILE A 132 6.04 2.48 16.42
C ILE A 132 6.47 2.64 17.88
#